data_AF-A0A2V7FQP1-F1
#
_entry.id   AF-A0A2V7FQP1-F1
#
_cell.length_a   1.000
_cell.length_b   1.000
_cell.length_c   1.000
_cell.angle_alpha   90.00
_cell.angle_beta   90.00
_cell.angle_gamma   90.00
#
_symmetry.space_group_name_H-M   'P 1'
#
loop_
_entity.id
_entity.type
_entity.pdbx_description
1 polymer ?
#
loop_
_entity_poly.entity_id
_entity_poly.type
_entity_poly.pdbx_seq_one_letter_code
_entity_poly.pdbx_strand_id
1 'polypeptide(L)'
;MARDGAAIPEPLSGRAPGVPEWLEVVGIRVGAIVIAFLIGAVFLESTGHDARGAYREMMIGALGSSFAIEQTLIKAIPLILTGLAVALAFTMGLWNIGAEGQLVVGALAASWLALTMPSLPRAVMLPGLWFLGLAGGAAWALIPGALRAFAGMNEIISTLMLNYVGLLWVDYLVFGSWADPTSFSFPYSRRFPEHASLPTLFGDVHMGLVVALVAAAILAAALRRTAWG
;
A
#
# COMPACT_ATOMS: atom_id res chain seq x y z
N MET A 1 -0.57 -52.09 -4.54
CA MET A 1 -1.52 -51.47 -3.59
C MET A 1 -1.70 -50.03 -4.05
N ALA A 2 -2.72 -49.81 -4.89
CA ALA A 2 -2.96 -48.52 -5.55
C ALA A 2 -3.41 -47.49 -4.51
N ARG A 3 -2.81 -46.31 -4.53
CA ARG A 3 -3.28 -45.16 -3.74
C ARG A 3 -4.50 -44.62 -4.43
N ASP A 4 -5.67 -44.79 -3.80
CA ASP A 4 -6.92 -44.18 -4.22
C ASP A 4 -6.72 -42.69 -4.43
N GLY A 5 -6.90 -42.26 -5.68
CA GLY A 5 -6.99 -40.85 -6.04
C GLY A 5 -8.26 -40.28 -5.44
N ALA A 6 -8.15 -39.71 -4.24
CA ALA A 6 -9.17 -38.84 -3.71
C ALA A 6 -9.35 -37.68 -4.70
N ALA A 7 -10.43 -37.77 -5.49
CA ALA A 7 -10.83 -36.71 -6.40
C ALA A 7 -10.95 -35.41 -5.59
N ILE A 8 -10.26 -34.37 -6.05
CA ILE A 8 -10.44 -33.02 -5.51
C ILE A 8 -11.92 -32.71 -5.70
N PRO A 9 -12.70 -32.45 -4.64
CA PRO A 9 -14.10 -32.09 -4.79
C PRO A 9 -14.19 -30.85 -5.68
N GLU A 10 -15.04 -30.91 -6.71
CA GLU A 10 -15.32 -29.75 -7.55
C GLU A 10 -15.67 -28.56 -6.65
N PRO A 11 -15.16 -27.33 -6.93
CA PRO A 11 -15.56 -26.17 -6.17
C PRO A 11 -17.07 -26.09 -6.23
N LEU A 12 -17.73 -25.99 -5.06
CA LEU A 12 -19.17 -25.83 -4.95
C LEU A 12 -19.56 -24.56 -5.71
N SER A 13 -19.87 -24.71 -7.00
CA SER A 13 -20.41 -23.68 -7.87
C SER A 13 -21.90 -23.54 -7.56
N GLY A 14 -22.22 -23.31 -6.30
CA GLY A 14 -23.56 -23.03 -5.81
C GLY A 14 -23.97 -21.62 -6.22
N ARG A 15 -24.04 -21.36 -7.53
CA ARG A 15 -24.70 -20.15 -8.07
C ARG A 15 -26.18 -20.24 -7.74
N ALA A 16 -26.77 -19.14 -7.30
CA ALA A 16 -28.20 -19.12 -7.06
C ALA A 16 -28.89 -19.23 -8.43
N PRO A 17 -29.71 -20.27 -8.69
CA PRO A 17 -30.32 -20.43 -10.00
C PRO A 17 -31.23 -19.24 -10.32
N GLY A 18 -30.93 -18.53 -11.41
CA GLY A 18 -31.74 -17.43 -11.94
C GLY A 18 -31.27 -16.01 -11.63
N VAL A 19 -30.14 -15.82 -10.94
CA VAL A 19 -29.59 -14.48 -10.65
C VAL A 19 -28.58 -14.05 -11.72
N PRO A 20 -28.69 -12.83 -12.30
CA PRO A 20 -27.67 -12.32 -13.22
C PRO A 20 -26.29 -12.25 -12.54
N GLU A 21 -25.22 -12.66 -13.25
CA GLU A 21 -23.86 -12.75 -12.70
C GLU A 21 -23.35 -11.43 -12.10
N TRP A 22 -23.69 -10.29 -12.71
CA TRP A 22 -23.34 -8.97 -12.17
C TRP A 22 -24.04 -8.69 -10.84
N LEU A 23 -25.23 -9.22 -10.61
CA LEU A 23 -26.04 -8.99 -9.42
C LEU A 23 -25.54 -9.86 -8.25
N GLU A 24 -25.02 -11.06 -8.52
CA GLU A 24 -24.28 -11.84 -7.52
C GLU A 24 -22.97 -11.14 -7.13
N VAL A 25 -22.14 -10.72 -8.09
CA VAL A 25 -20.84 -10.11 -7.80
C VAL A 25 -20.96 -8.75 -7.12
N VAL A 26 -21.84 -7.87 -7.62
CA VAL A 26 -22.07 -6.54 -7.03
C VAL A 26 -22.84 -6.69 -5.71
N GLY A 27 -23.85 -7.56 -5.66
CA GLY A 27 -24.67 -7.78 -4.47
C GLY A 27 -23.85 -8.29 -3.30
N ILE A 28 -22.95 -9.26 -3.52
CA ILE A 28 -22.05 -9.77 -2.47
C ILE A 28 -21.15 -8.65 -1.95
N ARG A 29 -20.56 -7.82 -2.83
CA ARG A 29 -19.64 -6.74 -2.42
C ARG A 29 -20.36 -5.64 -1.65
N VAL A 30 -21.50 -5.18 -2.16
CA VAL A 30 -22.32 -4.14 -1.50
C VAL A 30 -22.86 -4.68 -0.18
N GLY A 31 -23.34 -5.92 -0.15
CA GLY A 31 -23.79 -6.59 1.06
C GLY A 31 -22.69 -6.68 2.11
N ALA A 32 -21.48 -7.09 1.72
CA ALA A 32 -20.33 -7.13 2.62
C ALA A 32 -19.98 -5.74 3.21
N ILE A 33 -20.02 -4.69 2.39
CA ILE A 33 -19.78 -3.31 2.85
C ILE A 33 -20.85 -2.89 3.87
N VAL A 34 -22.13 -3.11 3.56
CA VAL A 34 -23.24 -2.77 4.46
C VAL A 34 -23.13 -3.53 5.78
N ILE A 35 -22.87 -4.84 5.73
CA ILE A 35 -22.70 -5.67 6.93
C ILE A 35 -21.51 -5.18 7.77
N ALA A 36 -20.38 -4.82 7.13
CA ALA A 36 -19.23 -4.27 7.84
C ALA A 36 -19.58 -2.97 8.59
N PHE A 37 -20.32 -2.05 7.96
CA PHE A 37 -20.82 -0.84 8.63
C PHE A 37 -21.83 -1.15 9.74
N LEU A 38 -22.68 -2.15 9.58
CA LEU A 38 -23.61 -2.54 10.63
C LEU A 38 -22.89 -3.13 11.84
N ILE A 39 -21.92 -4.01 11.63
CA ILE A 39 -21.10 -4.58 12.70
C ILE A 39 -20.31 -3.47 13.42
N GLY A 40 -19.70 -2.56 12.66
CA GLY A 40 -18.99 -1.41 13.22
C GLY A 40 -19.92 -0.51 14.04
N ALA A 41 -21.16 -0.28 13.59
CA ALA A 41 -22.13 0.53 14.31
C ALA A 41 -22.53 -0.13 15.63
N VAL A 42 -22.85 -1.43 15.60
CA VAL A 42 -23.14 -2.21 16.80
C VAL A 42 -21.99 -2.16 17.79
N PHE A 43 -20.75 -2.27 17.32
CA PHE A 43 -19.56 -2.17 18.17
C PHE A 43 -19.44 -0.78 18.82
N LEU A 44 -19.54 0.31 18.03
CA LEU A 44 -19.44 1.67 18.56
C LEU A 44 -20.51 1.94 19.62
N GLU A 45 -21.77 1.62 19.32
CA GLU A 45 -22.89 1.78 20.25
C GLU A 45 -22.68 0.94 21.52
N SER A 46 -22.15 -0.29 21.40
CA SER A 46 -21.85 -1.16 22.54
C SER A 46 -20.78 -0.59 23.47
N THR A 47 -19.91 0.29 22.96
CA THR A 47 -18.87 0.99 23.74
C THR A 47 -19.31 2.38 24.21
N GLY A 48 -20.58 2.76 23.98
CA GLY A 48 -21.14 4.05 24.36
C GLY A 48 -20.79 5.22 23.42
N HIS A 49 -20.30 4.94 22.21
CA HIS A 49 -19.98 5.95 21.20
C HIS A 49 -21.07 6.02 20.13
N ASP A 50 -21.47 7.24 19.74
CA ASP A 50 -22.46 7.46 18.68
C ASP A 50 -21.93 7.01 17.30
N ALA A 51 -22.49 5.92 16.78
CA ALA A 51 -22.07 5.36 15.49
C ALA A 51 -22.43 6.28 14.33
N ARG A 52 -23.58 6.94 14.40
CA ARG A 52 -24.05 7.83 13.33
C ARG A 52 -23.17 9.07 13.23
N GLY A 53 -22.85 9.68 14.36
CA GLY A 53 -21.89 10.78 14.47
C GLY A 53 -20.53 10.37 13.92
N ALA A 54 -19.99 9.22 14.35
CA ALA A 54 -18.70 8.71 13.87
C ALA A 54 -18.66 8.53 12.35
N TYR A 55 -19.69 7.93 11.74
CA TYR A 55 -19.76 7.76 10.29
C TYR A 55 -19.96 9.07 9.54
N ARG A 56 -20.71 10.01 10.10
CA ARG A 56 -20.81 11.36 9.55
C ARG A 56 -19.45 12.07 9.53
N GLU A 57 -18.72 12.04 10.64
CA GLU A 57 -17.39 12.65 10.73
C GLU A 57 -16.38 11.95 9.84
N MET A 58 -16.44 10.62 9.71
CA MET A 58 -15.62 9.87 8.76
C MET A 58 -15.89 10.32 7.31
N MET A 59 -17.15 10.49 6.93
CA MET A 59 -17.51 10.94 5.58
C MET A 59 -17.10 12.40 5.31
N ILE A 60 -17.28 13.30 6.29
CA ILE A 60 -16.86 14.70 6.18
C ILE A 60 -15.33 14.81 6.15
N GLY A 61 -14.63 14.02 6.98
CA GLY A 61 -13.18 13.97 7.01
C GLY A 61 -12.55 13.43 5.73
N ALA A 62 -13.27 12.58 4.99
CA ALA A 62 -12.81 12.05 3.71
C ALA A 62 -13.22 12.91 2.50
N LEU A 63 -14.45 13.43 2.47
CA LEU A 63 -15.06 14.04 1.27
C LEU A 63 -15.71 15.42 1.51
N GLY A 64 -15.72 15.90 2.75
CA GLY A 64 -16.51 17.09 3.14
C GLY A 64 -15.93 18.43 2.68
N SER A 65 -14.70 18.47 2.18
CA SER A 65 -14.05 19.67 1.65
C SER A 65 -13.07 19.32 0.54
N SER A 66 -12.65 20.30 -0.25
CA SER A 66 -11.59 20.12 -1.26
C SER A 66 -10.31 19.59 -0.62
N PHE A 67 -9.90 20.15 0.53
CA PHE A 67 -8.75 19.67 1.27
C PHE A 67 -8.88 18.21 1.71
N ALA A 68 -10.04 17.79 2.23
CA ALA A 68 -10.29 16.40 2.62
C ALA A 68 -10.16 15.43 1.44
N ILE A 69 -10.68 15.81 0.28
CA ILE A 69 -10.58 15.03 -0.96
C ILE A 69 -9.11 14.94 -1.41
N GLU A 70 -8.38 16.05 -1.40
CA GLU A 70 -6.97 16.11 -1.78
C GLU A 70 -6.12 15.19 -0.88
N GLN A 71 -6.29 15.27 0.44
CA GLN A 71 -5.60 14.39 1.40
C GLN A 71 -5.98 12.91 1.22
N THR A 72 -7.25 12.63 0.92
CA THR A 72 -7.71 11.27 0.62
C THR A 72 -7.03 10.73 -0.64
N LEU A 73 -6.93 11.53 -1.70
CA LEU A 73 -6.23 11.15 -2.93
C LEU A 73 -4.74 10.94 -2.69
N ILE A 74 -4.07 11.83 -1.94
CA ILE A 74 -2.65 11.70 -1.60
C ILE A 74 -2.40 10.38 -0.85
N LYS A 75 -3.24 10.03 0.13
CA LYS A 75 -3.15 8.76 0.86
C LYS A 75 -3.47 7.54 -0.01
N ALA A 76 -4.31 7.68 -1.03
CA ALA A 76 -4.64 6.60 -1.94
C ALA A 76 -3.47 6.21 -2.86
N ILE A 77 -2.56 7.15 -3.19
CA ILE A 77 -1.42 6.90 -4.09
C ILE A 77 -0.55 5.71 -3.62
N PRO A 78 0.02 5.71 -2.40
CA PRO A 78 0.82 4.58 -1.94
C PRO A 78 -0.01 3.30 -1.80
N LEU A 79 -1.29 3.40 -1.42
CA LEU A 79 -2.19 2.23 -1.30
C LEU A 79 -2.46 1.55 -2.65
N ILE A 80 -2.63 2.34 -3.72
CA ILE A 80 -2.75 1.82 -5.08
C ILE A 80 -1.46 1.09 -5.46
N LEU A 81 -0.30 1.74 -5.28
CA LEU A 81 0.98 1.16 -5.68
C LEU A 81 1.32 -0.13 -4.90
N THR A 82 1.12 -0.15 -3.58
CA THR A 82 1.34 -1.36 -2.78
C THR A 82 0.31 -2.43 -3.10
N GLY A 83 -0.96 -2.07 -3.32
CA GLY A 83 -2.01 -2.99 -3.76
C GLY A 83 -1.67 -3.66 -5.11
N LEU A 84 -1.14 -2.90 -6.07
CA LEU A 84 -0.67 -3.44 -7.36
C LEU A 84 0.53 -4.38 -7.18
N ALA A 85 1.49 -4.02 -6.32
CA ALA A 85 2.64 -4.87 -6.03
C ALA A 85 2.22 -6.22 -5.39
N VAL A 86 1.27 -6.18 -4.46
CA VAL A 86 0.71 -7.38 -3.83
C VAL A 86 -0.11 -8.21 -4.84
N ALA A 87 -0.93 -7.55 -5.67
CA ALA A 87 -1.69 -8.23 -6.71
C ALA A 87 -0.78 -8.98 -7.70
N LEU A 88 0.34 -8.36 -8.11
CA LEU A 88 1.34 -9.00 -8.96
C LEU A 88 2.05 -10.16 -8.24
N ALA A 89 2.35 -10.04 -6.95
CA ALA A 89 2.93 -11.14 -6.18
C ALA A 89 2.00 -12.36 -6.10
N PHE A 90 0.69 -12.13 -5.96
CA PHE A 90 -0.31 -13.21 -5.91
C PHE A 90 -0.44 -13.98 -7.21
N THR A 91 -0.20 -13.37 -8.39
CA THR A 91 -0.22 -14.13 -9.65
C THR A 91 0.92 -15.14 -9.73
N MET A 92 2.00 -14.94 -8.96
CA MET A 92 3.12 -15.87 -8.83
C MET A 92 2.94 -16.87 -7.66
N GLY A 93 1.79 -16.89 -6.99
CA GLY A 93 1.56 -17.73 -5.82
C GLY A 93 2.38 -17.33 -4.59
N LEU A 94 2.87 -16.08 -4.56
CA LEU A 94 3.62 -15.53 -3.42
C LEU A 94 2.66 -14.69 -2.56
N TRP A 95 2.66 -14.95 -1.25
CA TRP A 95 1.89 -14.17 -0.29
C TRP A 95 2.74 -13.08 0.34
N ASN A 96 2.78 -11.90 -0.29
CA ASN A 96 3.54 -10.74 0.19
C ASN A 96 2.69 -9.84 1.09
N ILE A 97 2.85 -9.94 2.41
CA ILE A 97 2.23 -9.02 3.39
C ILE A 97 3.19 -7.84 3.71
N GLY A 98 4.41 -7.87 3.19
CA GLY A 98 5.51 -6.96 3.51
C GLY A 98 5.55 -5.67 2.69
N ALA A 99 4.48 -5.35 1.94
CA ALA A 99 4.47 -4.21 1.02
C ALA A 99 4.65 -2.86 1.75
N GLU A 100 4.17 -2.77 3.00
CA GLU A 100 4.35 -1.59 3.85
C GLU A 100 5.84 -1.36 4.18
N GLY A 101 6.56 -2.40 4.62
CA GLY A 101 7.99 -2.32 4.92
C GLY A 101 8.82 -2.00 3.68
N GLN A 102 8.45 -2.58 2.52
CA GLN A 102 9.09 -2.28 1.24
C GLN A 102 8.88 -0.82 0.84
N LEU A 103 7.67 -0.29 1.00
CA LEU A 103 7.36 1.12 0.77
C LEU A 103 8.16 2.03 1.70
N VAL A 104 8.18 1.71 3.00
CA VAL A 104 8.88 2.49 4.03
C VAL A 104 10.37 2.52 3.78
N VAL A 105 11.00 1.38 3.51
CA VAL A 105 12.45 1.31 3.26
C VAL A 105 12.82 1.94 1.91
N GLY A 106 11.95 1.83 0.90
CA GLY A 106 12.08 2.61 -0.33
C GLY A 106 12.02 4.12 -0.06
N ALA A 107 11.05 4.57 0.74
CA ALA A 107 10.95 5.98 1.12
C ALA A 107 12.18 6.46 1.90
N LEU A 108 12.74 5.63 2.79
CA LEU A 108 14.01 5.92 3.47
C LEU A 108 15.16 6.08 2.47
N ALA A 109 15.33 5.13 1.55
CA ALA A 109 16.40 5.18 0.56
C ALA A 109 16.31 6.45 -0.33
N ALA A 110 15.09 6.83 -0.75
CA ALA A 110 14.88 8.08 -1.47
C ALA A 110 15.18 9.31 -0.59
N SER A 111 14.67 9.33 0.65
CA SER A 111 14.86 10.44 1.59
C SER A 111 16.33 10.70 1.91
N TRP A 112 17.15 9.65 1.96
CA TRP A 112 18.59 9.78 2.17
C TRP A 112 19.24 10.69 1.13
N LEU A 113 18.87 10.60 -0.16
CA LEU A 113 19.41 11.48 -1.21
C LEU A 113 18.98 12.94 -1.01
N ALA A 114 17.70 13.17 -0.74
CA ALA A 114 17.17 14.53 -0.52
C ALA A 114 17.83 15.21 0.70
N LEU A 115 18.13 14.44 1.75
CA LEU A 115 18.73 14.94 2.99
C LEU A 115 20.25 15.12 2.90
N THR A 116 20.96 14.25 2.18
CA THR A 116 22.43 14.29 2.09
C THR A 116 22.94 15.16 0.95
N MET A 117 22.19 15.27 -0.15
CA MET A 117 22.58 16.01 -1.34
C MET A 117 21.52 17.04 -1.77
N PRO A 118 21.08 17.96 -0.88
CA PRO A 118 19.96 18.88 -1.14
C PRO A 118 20.25 19.94 -2.21
N SER A 119 21.49 20.05 -2.68
CA SER A 119 21.92 21.00 -3.72
C SER A 119 21.83 20.45 -5.14
N LEU A 120 21.44 19.18 -5.32
CA LEU A 120 21.34 18.58 -6.64
C LEU A 120 20.25 19.27 -7.49
N PRO A 121 20.51 19.52 -8.80
CA PRO A 121 19.47 20.05 -9.68
C PRO A 121 18.27 19.11 -9.76
N ARG A 122 17.07 19.68 -9.95
CA ARG A 122 15.79 18.94 -10.07
C ARG A 122 15.87 17.75 -11.05
N ALA A 123 16.58 17.94 -12.17
CA ALA A 123 16.75 16.95 -13.23
C ALA A 123 17.51 15.69 -12.78
N VAL A 124 18.35 15.79 -11.75
CA VAL A 124 19.09 14.67 -11.16
C VAL A 124 18.38 14.18 -9.89
N MET A 125 17.86 15.10 -9.10
CA MET A 125 17.16 14.81 -7.85
C MET A 125 15.98 13.86 -8.09
N LEU A 126 15.03 14.21 -8.97
CA LEU A 126 13.82 13.41 -9.14
C LEU A 126 14.12 11.98 -9.64
N PRO A 127 14.89 11.75 -10.72
CA PRO A 127 15.26 10.39 -11.11
C PRO A 127 16.04 9.64 -10.04
N GLY A 128 16.90 10.33 -9.28
CA GLY A 128 17.63 9.73 -8.16
C GLY A 128 16.71 9.23 -7.05
N LEU A 129 15.69 10.01 -6.69
CA LEU A 129 14.67 9.61 -5.71
C LEU A 129 13.88 8.39 -6.20
N TRP A 130 13.46 8.38 -7.47
CA TRP A 130 12.79 7.22 -8.08
C TRP A 130 13.66 5.97 -8.04
N PHE A 131 14.92 6.10 -8.46
CA PHE A 131 15.85 4.98 -8.52
C PHE A 131 16.13 4.41 -7.13
N LEU A 132 16.48 5.26 -6.15
CA LEU A 132 16.77 4.81 -4.79
C LEU A 132 15.52 4.27 -4.09
N GLY A 133 14.35 4.85 -4.34
CA GLY A 133 13.10 4.33 -3.80
C GLY A 133 12.79 2.92 -4.30
N LEU A 134 12.89 2.70 -5.62
CA LEU A 134 12.71 1.38 -6.22
C LEU A 134 13.78 0.39 -5.77
N ALA A 135 15.05 0.80 -5.76
CA ALA A 135 16.16 -0.05 -5.34
C ALA A 135 16.07 -0.44 -3.86
N GLY A 136 15.71 0.51 -2.99
CA GLY A 136 15.53 0.27 -1.56
C GLY A 136 14.39 -0.71 -1.27
N GLY A 137 13.22 -0.49 -1.89
CA GLY A 137 12.08 -1.41 -1.77
C GLY A 137 12.39 -2.80 -2.33
N ALA A 138 13.06 -2.89 -3.48
CA ALA A 138 13.47 -4.15 -4.09
C ALA A 138 14.51 -4.90 -3.24
N ALA A 139 15.51 -4.19 -2.71
CA ALA A 139 16.50 -4.76 -1.79
C ALA A 139 15.83 -5.29 -0.52
N TRP A 140 14.81 -4.58 0.00
CA TRP A 140 14.05 -5.04 1.16
C TRP A 140 13.21 -6.28 0.86
N ALA A 141 12.55 -6.32 -0.30
CA ALA A 141 11.77 -7.47 -0.77
C ALA A 141 12.63 -8.71 -1.04
N LEU A 142 13.92 -8.51 -1.37
CA LEU A 142 14.86 -9.59 -1.61
C LEU A 142 15.15 -10.39 -0.34
N ILE A 143 15.12 -9.78 0.84
CA ILE A 143 15.39 -10.46 2.11
C ILE A 143 14.40 -11.62 2.35
N PRO A 144 13.07 -11.40 2.44
CA PRO A 144 12.13 -12.50 2.65
C PRO A 144 12.06 -13.43 1.43
N GLY A 145 12.27 -12.91 0.21
CA GLY A 145 12.35 -13.71 -1.00
C GLY A 145 13.50 -14.73 -0.97
N ALA A 146 14.68 -14.29 -0.55
CA ALA A 146 15.86 -15.15 -0.38
C ALA A 146 15.68 -16.15 0.76
N LEU A 147 15.11 -15.73 1.90
CA LEU A 147 14.82 -16.63 3.02
C LEU A 147 13.83 -17.74 2.62
N ARG A 148 12.82 -17.42 1.80
CA ARG A 148 11.95 -18.44 1.22
C ARG A 148 12.71 -19.36 0.28
N ALA A 149 13.45 -18.79 -0.68
CA ALA A 149 14.09 -19.55 -1.76
C ALA A 149 15.21 -20.49 -1.27
N PHE A 150 16.01 -20.04 -0.29
CA PHE A 150 17.18 -20.76 0.18
C PHE A 150 16.98 -21.46 1.53
N ALA A 151 16.11 -20.92 2.40
CA ALA A 151 15.93 -21.45 3.76
C ALA A 151 14.53 -22.06 3.99
N GLY A 152 13.63 -22.06 2.99
CA GLY A 152 12.29 -22.64 3.11
C GLY A 152 11.41 -21.94 4.17
N MET A 153 11.75 -20.71 4.54
CA MET A 153 10.97 -19.94 5.52
C MET A 153 9.63 -19.52 4.94
N ASN A 154 8.61 -19.51 5.80
CA ASN A 154 7.30 -18.99 5.45
C ASN A 154 7.37 -17.49 5.14
N GLU A 155 7.11 -17.13 3.88
CA GLU A 155 7.16 -15.76 3.38
C GLU A 155 6.14 -14.83 4.05
N ILE A 156 5.02 -15.36 4.51
CA ILE A 156 3.97 -14.57 5.20
C ILE A 156 4.55 -13.99 6.49
N ILE A 157 5.21 -14.84 7.28
CA ILE A 157 5.79 -14.44 8.56
C ILE A 157 6.97 -13.51 8.34
N SER A 158 7.89 -13.86 7.43
CA SER A 158 9.10 -13.05 7.22
C SER A 158 8.77 -11.67 6.64
N THR A 159 7.83 -11.58 5.69
CA THR A 159 7.40 -10.29 5.12
C THR A 159 6.67 -9.43 6.16
N LEU A 160 5.78 -10.01 6.98
CA LEU A 160 5.11 -9.28 8.06
C LEU A 160 6.09 -8.77 9.11
N MET A 161 7.03 -9.60 9.55
CA MET A 161 8.02 -9.20 10.56
C MET A 161 8.93 -8.08 10.07
N LEU A 162 9.29 -8.10 8.78
CA LEU A 162 10.12 -7.06 8.19
C LEU A 162 9.41 -5.71 8.02
N ASN A 163 8.08 -5.64 8.08
CA ASN A 163 7.37 -4.35 8.17
C ASN A 163 7.77 -3.61 9.45
N TYR A 164 7.73 -4.29 10.59
CA TYR A 164 8.10 -3.71 11.88
C TYR A 164 9.56 -3.26 11.89
N VAL A 165 10.47 -4.07 11.35
CA VAL A 165 11.88 -3.70 11.26
C VAL A 165 12.07 -2.45 10.39
N GLY A 166 11.36 -2.35 9.27
CA GLY A 166 11.40 -1.16 8.40
C GLY A 166 10.92 0.11 9.12
N LEU A 167 9.82 0.02 9.86
CA LEU A 167 9.29 1.13 10.67
C LEU A 167 10.27 1.53 11.79
N LEU A 168 10.84 0.56 12.50
CA LEU A 168 11.85 0.81 13.54
C LEU A 168 13.09 1.51 12.99
N TRP A 169 13.47 1.25 11.73
CA TRP A 169 14.54 2.01 11.06
C TRP A 169 14.16 3.47 10.84
N VAL A 170 12.92 3.76 10.46
CA VAL A 170 12.43 5.15 10.34
C VAL A 170 12.52 5.83 11.69
N ASP A 171 11.96 5.21 12.74
CA ASP A 171 11.96 5.77 14.08
C ASP A 171 13.40 6.05 14.55
N TYR A 172 14.31 5.08 14.39
CA TYR A 172 15.72 5.23 14.73
C TYR A 172 16.36 6.44 14.04
N LEU A 173 16.11 6.65 12.75
CA LEU A 173 16.71 7.74 11.99
C LEU A 173 16.10 9.09 12.37
N VAL A 174 14.78 9.15 12.52
CA VAL A 174 14.03 10.38 12.76
C VAL A 174 14.19 10.88 14.19
N PHE A 175 14.41 9.99 15.18
CA PHE A 175 14.84 10.38 16.52
C PHE A 175 16.37 10.57 16.62
N GLY A 176 17.12 10.04 15.66
CA GLY A 176 18.58 10.08 15.62
C GLY A 176 19.13 11.08 14.63
N SER A 177 19.87 10.58 13.64
CA SER A 177 20.70 11.39 12.74
C SER A 177 19.92 12.29 11.78
N TRP A 178 18.64 12.00 11.53
CA TRP A 178 17.80 12.76 10.61
C TRP A 178 16.89 13.77 11.32
N ALA A 179 16.84 13.72 12.66
CA ALA A 179 16.05 14.63 13.47
C ALA A 179 16.31 16.08 13.06
N ASP A 180 15.23 16.82 12.79
CA ASP A 180 15.34 18.25 12.58
C ASP A 180 15.49 18.95 13.94
N PRO A 181 16.60 19.69 14.16
CA PRO A 181 16.86 20.38 15.44
C PRO A 181 15.78 21.38 15.84
N THR A 182 14.97 21.84 14.89
CA THR A 182 13.90 22.81 15.11
C THR A 182 12.56 22.18 15.49
N SER A 183 12.48 20.84 15.51
CA SER A 183 11.23 20.10 15.69
C SER A 183 10.77 19.95 17.14
N PHE A 184 11.42 20.56 18.13
CA PHE A 184 11.07 20.46 19.56
C PHE A 184 10.72 19.02 20.02
N SER A 185 11.59 18.05 19.68
CA SER A 185 11.43 16.61 19.99
C SER A 185 10.29 15.87 19.27
N PHE A 186 9.61 16.50 18.30
CA PHE A 186 8.75 15.77 17.39
C PHE A 186 9.57 14.95 16.37
N PRO A 187 9.12 13.73 16.01
CA PRO A 187 9.83 12.88 15.07
C PRO A 187 9.62 13.37 13.63
N TYR A 188 10.35 14.41 13.26
CA TYR A 188 10.43 14.89 11.88
C TYR A 188 11.87 14.92 11.39
N SER A 189 12.05 14.53 10.13
CA SER A 189 13.30 14.83 9.43
C SER A 189 13.35 16.30 9.04
N ARG A 190 14.53 16.77 8.64
CA ARG A 190 14.64 18.09 7.99
C ARG A 190 13.73 18.14 6.76
N ARG A 191 13.17 19.32 6.51
CA ARG A 191 12.33 19.56 5.33
C ARG A 191 13.14 19.34 4.06
N PHE A 192 12.58 18.58 3.13
CA PHE A 192 13.19 18.39 1.82
C PHE A 192 13.15 19.68 1.01
N PRO A 193 14.13 19.92 0.12
CA PRO A 193 14.09 21.07 -0.76
C PRO A 193 12.90 20.94 -1.74
N GLU A 194 12.33 22.08 -2.15
CA GLU A 194 11.13 22.09 -3.01
C GLU A 194 11.32 21.32 -4.33
N HIS A 195 12.53 21.34 -4.88
CA HIS A 195 12.86 20.62 -6.11
C HIS A 195 12.98 19.10 -5.93
N ALA A 196 12.95 18.58 -4.70
CA ALA A 196 12.84 17.16 -4.38
C ALA A 196 11.38 16.67 -4.30
N SER A 197 10.41 17.53 -4.59
CA SER A 197 8.99 17.16 -4.63
C SER A 197 8.49 17.02 -6.08
N LEU A 198 7.58 16.07 -6.28
CA LEU A 198 6.84 15.96 -7.54
C LEU A 198 5.97 17.21 -7.73
N PRO A 199 5.77 17.68 -8.98
CA PRO A 199 4.88 18.80 -9.22
C PRO A 199 3.44 18.43 -8.85
N THR A 200 2.66 19.44 -8.46
CA THR A 200 1.23 19.31 -8.17
C THR A 200 0.40 19.30 -9.45
N LEU A 201 -0.71 18.54 -9.42
CA LEU A 201 -1.74 18.49 -10.45
C LEU A 201 -2.78 19.59 -10.20
N PHE A 202 -3.37 19.57 -9.01
CA PHE A 202 -4.35 20.53 -8.51
C PHE A 202 -4.34 20.50 -6.99
N GLY A 203 -4.49 21.65 -6.34
CA GLY A 203 -4.32 21.76 -4.89
C GLY A 203 -2.99 21.15 -4.43
N ASP A 204 -3.06 20.30 -3.40
CA ASP A 204 -1.91 19.55 -2.86
C ASP A 204 -1.69 18.19 -3.55
N VAL A 205 -2.56 17.77 -4.47
CA VAL A 205 -2.45 16.46 -5.13
C VAL A 205 -1.29 16.47 -6.10
N HIS A 206 -0.30 15.61 -5.88
CA HIS A 206 0.90 15.54 -6.70
C HIS A 206 0.77 14.56 -7.88
N MET A 207 1.68 14.68 -8.87
CA MET A 207 1.77 13.80 -10.05
C MET A 207 1.90 12.30 -9.74
N GLY A 208 2.15 11.93 -8.48
CA GLY A 208 2.16 10.53 -8.03
C GLY A 208 0.84 9.81 -8.31
N LEU A 209 -0.29 10.54 -8.32
CA LEU A 209 -1.59 9.98 -8.69
C LEU A 209 -1.60 9.49 -10.14
N VAL A 210 -1.08 10.29 -11.07
CA VAL A 210 -0.96 9.86 -12.48
C VAL A 210 -0.06 8.65 -12.58
N VAL A 211 1.07 8.64 -11.87
CA VAL A 211 1.98 7.49 -11.91
C VAL A 211 1.33 6.22 -11.37
N ALA A 212 0.57 6.31 -10.27
CA ALA A 212 -0.16 5.17 -9.71
C ALA A 212 -1.22 4.62 -10.67
N LEU A 213 -1.99 5.50 -11.32
CA LEU A 213 -3.00 5.10 -12.30
C LEU A 213 -2.39 4.52 -13.57
N VAL A 214 -1.29 5.10 -14.06
CA VAL A 214 -0.53 4.58 -15.20
C VAL A 214 0.07 3.22 -14.87
N ALA A 215 0.66 3.04 -13.70
CA ALA A 215 1.16 1.75 -13.23
C ALA A 215 0.03 0.71 -13.14
N ALA A 216 -1.15 1.09 -12.65
CA ALA A 216 -2.33 0.23 -12.63
C ALA A 216 -2.74 -0.20 -14.03
N ALA A 217 -2.80 0.73 -14.98
CA ALA A 217 -3.15 0.45 -16.37
C ALA A 217 -2.12 -0.45 -17.06
N ILE A 218 -0.82 -0.21 -16.82
CA ILE A 218 0.27 -1.04 -17.33
C ILE A 218 0.17 -2.45 -16.78
N LEU A 219 -0.01 -2.61 -15.46
CA LEU A 219 -0.14 -3.93 -14.85
C LEU A 219 -1.39 -4.66 -15.35
N ALA A 220 -2.52 -3.97 -15.45
CA ALA A 220 -3.76 -4.53 -15.98
C ALA A 220 -3.62 -4.95 -17.46
N ALA A 221 -2.86 -4.22 -18.27
CA ALA A 221 -2.57 -4.58 -19.65
C ALA A 221 -1.60 -5.77 -19.73
N ALA A 222 -0.57 -5.79 -18.89
CA ALA A 222 0.39 -6.89 -18.79
C ALA A 222 -0.32 -8.19 -18.39
N LEU A 223 -1.12 -8.16 -17.32
CA LEU A 223 -1.96 -9.26 -16.85
C LEU A 223 -3.22 -9.53 -17.72
N ARG A 224 -3.43 -8.73 -18.78
CA ARG A 224 -4.37 -8.91 -19.91
C ARG A 224 -3.85 -9.78 -21.04
N ARG A 225 -2.56 -9.59 -21.33
CA ARG A 225 -1.99 -9.81 -22.66
C ARG A 225 -0.72 -10.64 -22.63
N THR A 226 -0.21 -11.01 -21.46
CA THR A 226 1.04 -11.77 -21.36
C THR A 226 0.76 -13.18 -20.86
N ALA A 227 1.66 -14.12 -21.13
CA ALA A 227 1.50 -15.51 -20.68
C ALA A 227 1.52 -15.68 -19.14
N TRP A 228 1.63 -14.58 -18.39
CA TRP A 228 1.74 -14.49 -16.94
C TRP A 228 0.38 -14.11 -16.29
N GLY A 229 -0.66 -13.92 -17.13
CA GLY A 229 -2.01 -13.47 -16.79
C GLY A 229 -2.61 -12.75 -17.98
#